data_AF-A0A1E8PQF2-F1
#
_entry.id   AF-A0A1E8PQF2-F1
#
_cell.length_a   1.000
_cell.length_b   1.000
_cell.length_c   1.000
_cell.angle_alpha   90.00
_cell.angle_beta   90.00
_cell.angle_gamma   90.00
#
_symmetry.space_group_name_H-M   'P 1'
#
loop_
_entity.id
_entity.type
_entity.pdbx_description
1 polymer ?
#
loop_
_entity_poly.entity_id
_entity_poly.type
_entity_poly.pdbx_seq_one_letter_code
_entity_poly.pdbx_strand_id
1 'polypeptide(L)' 'MSGVADRVFDDKYALIDEDTGDPLVNTEYAIKRANGRVEFGTTDEKGHTHLMAAVVHAESIEIYS' A
#
# COMPACT_ATOMS: atom_id res chain seq x y z
N MET A 1 -25.58 2.70 -21.91
CA MET A 1 -24.15 2.93 -21.67
C MET A 1 -23.99 3.46 -20.25
N SER A 2 -23.91 2.59 -19.25
CA SER A 2 -23.72 3.01 -17.85
C SER A 2 -22.23 2.96 -17.56
N GLY A 3 -21.60 4.13 -17.48
CA GLY A 3 -20.21 4.27 -17.08
C GLY A 3 -20.07 3.92 -15.61
N VAL A 4 -19.70 2.67 -15.33
CA VAL A 4 -19.02 2.37 -14.07
C VAL A 4 -17.65 3.02 -14.25
N ALA A 5 -17.44 4.15 -13.59
CA ALA A 5 -16.10 4.71 -13.46
C ALA A 5 -15.20 3.57 -13.01
N ASP A 6 -14.24 3.20 -13.86
CA ASP A 6 -13.22 2.22 -13.57
C ASP A 6 -12.58 2.69 -12.27
N ARG A 7 -12.98 2.08 -11.14
CA ARG A 7 -12.34 2.33 -9.86
C ARG A 7 -10.97 1.70 -10.01
N VAL A 8 -10.06 2.47 -10.62
CA VAL A 8 -8.65 2.13 -10.66
C VAL A 8 -8.23 2.14 -9.21
N PHE A 9 -8.17 0.95 -8.63
CA PHE A 9 -7.61 0.75 -7.30
C PHE A 9 -6.16 1.19 -7.42
N ASP A 10 -5.82 2.30 -6.75
CA ASP A 10 -4.49 2.85 -6.73
C ASP A 10 -3.64 2.23 -5.61
N ASP A 11 -4.14 1.18 -4.93
CA ASP A 11 -3.52 0.24 -3.97
C ASP A 11 -2.31 0.77 -3.19
N LYS A 12 -2.34 2.06 -2.84
CA LYS A 12 -1.35 2.72 -2.02
C LYS A 12 -1.90 2.79 -0.61
N TYR A 13 -1.12 2.29 0.33
CA TYR A 13 -1.42 2.40 1.74
C TYR A 13 -0.64 3.57 2.32
N ALA A 14 -1.29 4.39 3.15
CA ALA A 14 -0.62 5.43 3.92
C ALA A 14 -0.16 4.84 5.25
N LEU A 15 1.14 4.98 5.55
CA LEU A 15 1.69 4.64 6.86
C LEU A 15 1.65 5.87 7.75
N ILE A 16 1.04 5.76 8.92
CA ILE A 16 0.80 6.85 9.86
C ILE A 16 1.42 6.47 11.20
N ASP A 17 2.15 7.40 11.81
CA ASP A 17 2.61 7.28 13.19
C ASP A 17 1.40 7.32 14.14
N GLU A 18 1.24 6.31 15.00
CA GLU A 18 0.07 6.21 15.88
C GLU A 18 0.08 7.26 17.01
N ASP A 19 1.27 7.69 17.45
CA ASP A 19 1.42 8.63 18.56
C ASP A 19 1.22 10.08 18.09
N THR A 20 1.74 10.45 16.91
CA THR A 20 1.67 11.83 16.40
C THR A 20 0.54 12.04 15.39
N GLY A 21 0.11 10.98 14.70
CA GLY A 21 -0.83 11.05 13.58
C GLY A 21 -0.20 11.54 12.27
N ASP A 22 1.12 11.72 12.23
CA ASP A 22 1.83 12.20 11.05
C ASP A 22 2.12 11.06 10.05
N PRO A 23 2.18 11.34 8.74
CA PRO A 23 2.63 10.35 7.76
C PRO A 23 4.09 9.96 7.98
N LEU A 24 4.36 8.65 7.93
CA LEU A 24 5.72 8.10 7.96
C LEU A 24 6.34 8.24 6.57
N VAL A 25 7.01 9.36 6.31
CA VAL A 25 7.70 9.65 5.04
C VAL A 25 9.06 8.97 4.96
N ASN A 26 9.51 8.59 3.75
CA ASN A 26 10.83 7.98 3.50
C ASN A 26 11.16 6.80 4.43
N THR A 27 10.14 6.05 4.85
CA THR A 27 10.24 4.97 5.84
C THR A 27 10.26 3.62 5.12
N GLU A 28 11.21 2.76 5.47
CA GLU A 28 11.28 1.40 4.94
C GLU A 28 10.10 0.56 5.45
N TYR A 29 9.54 -0.27 4.57
CA TYR A 29 8.49 -1.20 4.93
C TYR A 29 8.61 -2.51 4.17
N ALA A 30 7.91 -3.52 4.67
CA ALA A 30 7.71 -4.80 4.01
C ALA A 30 6.22 -5.15 3.92
N ILE A 31 5.80 -5.71 2.80
CA ILE A 31 4.45 -6.24 2.59
C ILE A 31 4.56 -7.74 2.34
N LYS A 32 3.91 -8.54 3.17
CA LYS A 32 3.79 -9.98 2.99
C LYS A 32 2.46 -10.31 2.32
N ARG A 33 2.54 -10.94 1.15
CA ARG A 33 1.41 -11.39 0.34
C ARG A 33 0.79 -12.67 0.91
N ALA A 34 -0.44 -12.99 0.53
CA ALA A 34 -1.12 -14.23 0.91
C ALA A 34 -0.33 -15.50 0.51
N ASN A 35 0.43 -15.45 -0.58
CA ASN A 35 1.30 -16.54 -1.04
C ASN A 35 2.64 -16.64 -0.27
N GLY A 36 2.87 -15.77 0.72
CA GLY A 36 4.07 -15.72 1.54
C GLY A 36 5.24 -14.94 0.94
N ARG A 37 5.13 -14.41 -0.29
CA ARG A 37 6.15 -13.50 -0.85
C ARG A 37 6.20 -12.20 -0.07
N VAL A 38 7.39 -11.67 0.10
CA VAL A 38 7.63 -10.37 0.74
C VAL A 38 8.12 -9.38 -0.30
N GLU A 39 7.51 -8.21 -0.31
CA GLU A 39 7.89 -7.04 -1.09
C GLU A 39 8.41 -5.95 -0.16
N PHE A 40 9.49 -5.29 -0.56
CA PHE A 40 10.10 -4.22 0.23
C PHE A 40 9.93 -2.89 -0.50
N GLY A 41 9.85 -1.81 0.27
CA GLY A 41 9.81 -0.47 -0.30
C GLY A 41 10.12 0.62 0.71
N THR A 42 10.08 1.85 0.22
CA THR A 42 10.20 3.07 1.02
C THR A 42 8.99 3.95 0.72
N THR A 43 8.38 4.54 1.75
CA THR A 43 7.21 5.42 1.56
C THR A 43 7.60 6.73 0.88
N ASP A 44 6.65 7.31 0.13
CA ASP A 44 6.84 8.61 -0.52
C ASP A 44 6.77 9.79 0.47
N GLU A 45 6.90 11.01 -0.06
CA GLU A 45 6.85 12.26 0.72
C GLU A 45 5.50 12.51 1.42
N LYS A 46 4.49 11.69 1.14
CA LYS A 46 3.18 11.72 1.79
C LYS A 46 2.91 10.46 2.62
N GLY A 47 3.91 9.61 2.82
CA GLY A 47 3.80 8.39 3.60
C GLY A 47 3.14 7.22 2.86
N HIS A 48 3.01 7.27 1.53
CA HIS A 48 2.37 6.18 0.78
C HIS A 48 3.36 5.09 0.37
N THR A 49 2.91 3.83 0.40
CA THR A 49 3.61 2.71 -0.24
C THR A 49 3.69 2.90 -1.77
N HIS A 50 4.52 2.09 -2.43
CA HIS A 50 4.54 2.03 -3.89
C HIS A 50 3.26 1.35 -4.40
N LEU A 51 2.93 1.60 -5.68
CA LEU A 51 1.79 0.95 -6.32
C LEU A 51 2.02 -0.55 -6.32
N MET A 52 1.16 -1.31 -5.63
CA MET A 52 1.18 -2.76 -5.72
C MET A 52 0.88 -3.13 -7.18
N ALA A 53 1.83 -3.79 -7.86
CA ALA A 53 1.62 -4.22 -9.22
C ALA A 53 0.46 -5.22 -9.28
N ALA A 54 -0.70 -4.73 -9.73
CA ALA A 54 -1.85 -5.49 -10.23
C ALA A 54 -2.40 -6.56 -9.28
N VAL A 55 -3.23 -6.15 -8.33
CA VAL A 55 -4.19 -7.06 -7.69
C VAL A 55 -5.36 -7.23 -8.67
N VAL A 56 -5.20 -8.09 -9.69
CA VAL A 56 -6.31 -8.49 -10.60
C VAL A 56 -7.44 -9.17 -9.81
N HIS A 57 -7.13 -9.66 -8.59
CA HIS A 57 -8.06 -10.30 -7.66
C HIS A 57 -7.72 -9.96 -6.21
N ALA A 58 -8.72 -9.58 -5.41
CA ALA A 58 -8.55 -9.27 -3.99
C ALA A 58 -7.75 -10.35 -3.24
N GLU A 59 -6.79 -9.93 -2.42
CA GLU A 59 -5.96 -10.80 -1.58
C GLU A 59 -5.71 -10.19 -0.19
N SER A 60 -5.32 -11.03 0.77
CA SER A 60 -4.87 -10.57 2.09
C SER A 60 -3.39 -10.19 2.07
N ILE A 61 -3.06 -9.07 2.71
CA ILE A 61 -1.69 -8.61 2.91
C ILE A 61 -1.44 -8.26 4.37
N GLU A 62 -0.18 -8.37 4.80
CA GLU A 62 0.31 -7.88 6.08
C GLU A 62 1.41 -6.84 5.82
N ILE A 63 1.39 -5.72 6.52
CA ILE A 63 2.36 -4.63 6.37
C ILE A 63 3.18 -4.50 7.66
N TYR A 64 4.50 -4.34 7.50
CA TYR A 64 5.48 -4.19 8.57
C TYR A 64 6.28 -2.91 8.32
N SER A 65 6.46 -2.09 9.35
CA SER A 65 7.18 -0.80 9.35
C SER A 65 7.80 -0.52 10.70
#